data_AF-A0A7C3BXT4-F1
#
_entry.id   AF-A0A7C3BXT4-F1
#
_cell.length_a   1.000
_cell.length_b   1.000
_cell.length_c   1.000
_cell.angle_alpha   90.00
_cell.angle_beta   90.00
_cell.angle_gamma   90.00
#
_symmetry.space_group_name_H-M   'P 1'
#
loop_
_entity.id
_entity.type
_entity.pdbx_description
1 polymer ?
#
loop_
_entity_poly.entity_id
_entity_poly.type
_entity_poly.pdbx_seq_one_letter_code
_entity_poly.pdbx_strand_id
1 'polypeptide(L)'
;MSGNGNGLPQAVIDEMFDKQVPRQENTLPEASVAVLSNPVDEQVIEDGKIPAIPSPDTLPDDLNTTAMSPATPNPDDEVLKIVQNTMHDLLDRMVKLETCLDHLEEKQNTTADFGAAILQLEEKLCAVIRHLDRIDSRVMTVTKKLQDTPSYGVRDDFTCGSCGSQGFAAIPLKCTSCGKEGWWGWWPK
;
A
#
# COMPACT_ATOMS: atom_id res chain seq x y z
N MET A 1 5.91 -34.42 -42.90
CA MET A 1 7.19 -34.70 -42.21
C MET A 1 7.90 -33.36 -42.07
N SER A 2 7.47 -32.54 -41.11
CA SER A 2 8.02 -32.39 -39.76
C SER A 2 9.31 -31.56 -39.75
N GLY A 3 9.15 -30.25 -39.50
CA GLY A 3 10.24 -29.36 -39.08
C GLY A 3 10.19 -29.23 -37.56
N ASN A 4 11.23 -29.68 -36.86
CA ASN A 4 11.35 -29.56 -35.41
C ASN A 4 12.09 -28.28 -35.04
N GLY A 5 11.45 -27.48 -34.18
CA GLY A 5 12.07 -26.36 -33.48
C GLY A 5 13.00 -26.84 -32.37
N ASN A 6 14.16 -26.20 -32.27
CA ASN A 6 15.09 -26.36 -31.15
C ASN A 6 14.60 -25.47 -29.99
N GLY A 7 13.74 -26.03 -29.13
CA GLY A 7 13.55 -25.52 -27.78
C GLY A 7 14.64 -26.06 -26.88
N LEU A 8 15.27 -25.19 -26.07
CA LEU A 8 16.15 -25.62 -25.00
C LEU A 8 15.41 -26.61 -24.07
N PRO A 9 16.06 -27.67 -23.58
CA PRO A 9 15.43 -28.61 -22.66
C PRO A 9 15.13 -27.94 -21.32
N GLN A 10 13.88 -28.06 -20.87
CA GLN A 10 13.33 -27.57 -19.61
C GLN A 10 14.16 -27.97 -18.37
N ALA A 11 14.96 -29.03 -18.47
CA ALA A 11 15.83 -29.52 -17.40
C ALA A 11 16.95 -28.54 -16.97
N VAL A 12 17.31 -27.55 -17.81
CA VAL A 12 18.35 -26.56 -17.46
C VAL A 12 17.78 -25.41 -16.60
N ILE A 13 16.46 -25.17 -16.65
CA ILE A 13 15.82 -24.10 -15.89
C ILE A 13 15.57 -24.55 -14.43
N ASP A 14 15.28 -25.84 -14.22
CA ASP A 14 15.02 -26.38 -12.88
C ASP A 14 16.30 -26.57 -12.03
N GLU A 15 17.49 -26.63 -12.64
CA GLU A 15 18.75 -26.79 -11.91
C GLU A 15 19.30 -25.47 -11.31
N MET A 16 18.73 -24.32 -11.68
CA MET A 16 19.14 -23.01 -11.15
C MET A 16 18.38 -22.59 -9.88
N PHE A 17 17.28 -23.25 -9.53
CA PHE A 17 16.46 -22.89 -8.36
C PHE A 17 16.69 -23.75 -7.12
N ASP A 18 17.47 -24.84 -7.21
CA ASP A 18 17.58 -25.85 -6.13
C ASP A 18 18.86 -25.73 -5.27
N LYS A 19 19.30 -24.50 -4.98
CA LYS A 19 20.32 -24.24 -3.96
C LYS A 19 19.85 -23.17 -2.98
N GLN A 20 18.71 -23.45 -2.33
CA GLN A 20 18.32 -22.74 -1.12
C GLN A 20 19.05 -23.32 0.10
N VAL A 21 19.62 -22.38 0.84
CA VAL A 21 20.34 -22.47 2.11
C VAL A 21 19.49 -23.19 3.17
N PRO A 22 20.07 -24.05 4.03
CA PRO A 22 19.34 -24.65 5.15
C PRO A 22 18.92 -23.56 6.16
N ARG A 23 17.59 -23.42 6.31
CA ARG A 23 16.92 -22.56 7.28
C ARG A 23 17.13 -23.14 8.69
N GLN A 24 18.01 -22.54 9.49
CA GLN A 24 18.08 -22.84 10.92
C GLN A 24 16.85 -22.27 11.62
N GLU A 25 16.09 -23.15 12.25
CA GLU A 25 15.00 -22.83 13.17
C GLU A 25 15.60 -22.30 14.48
N ASN A 26 15.53 -20.99 14.69
CA ASN A 26 15.73 -20.39 16.01
C ASN A 26 14.36 -20.15 16.64
N THR A 27 14.03 -21.01 17.60
CA THR A 27 12.97 -20.85 18.58
C THR A 27 13.34 -19.75 19.59
N LEU A 28 12.53 -18.70 19.70
CA LEU A 28 12.45 -17.86 20.90
C LEU A 28 10.98 -17.43 21.13
N PRO A 29 10.58 -17.18 22.39
CA PRO A 29 9.24 -17.45 22.88
C PRO A 29 8.24 -16.30 22.72
N GLU A 30 6.97 -16.70 22.74
CA GLU A 30 5.76 -15.88 22.68
C GLU A 30 5.74 -14.79 23.77
N ALA A 31 5.66 -13.54 23.34
CA ALA A 31 5.19 -12.44 24.17
C ALA A 31 3.82 -11.99 23.65
N SER A 32 2.82 -12.18 24.51
CA SER A 32 1.43 -11.80 24.33
C SER A 32 1.26 -10.31 24.05
N VAL A 33 0.48 -9.95 23.03
CA VAL A 33 -0.13 -8.62 22.95
C VAL A 33 -1.61 -8.79 22.66
N ALA A 34 -2.39 -8.35 23.65
CA ALA A 34 -3.83 -8.46 23.71
C ALA A 34 -4.52 -7.61 22.63
N VAL A 35 -5.56 -8.22 22.07
CA VAL A 35 -6.64 -7.60 21.32
C VAL A 35 -7.35 -6.58 22.21
N LEU A 36 -7.44 -5.33 21.74
CA LEU A 36 -8.41 -4.36 22.23
C LEU A 36 -9.18 -3.82 21.04
N SER A 37 -10.36 -4.41 20.84
CA SER A 37 -11.50 -3.76 20.20
C SER A 37 -11.98 -2.63 21.11
N ASN A 38 -12.41 -1.52 20.52
CA ASN A 38 -13.69 -0.91 20.90
C ASN A 38 -14.27 -0.04 19.77
N PRO A 39 -15.61 -0.06 19.61
CA PRO A 39 -16.38 0.73 18.64
C PRO A 39 -16.85 2.06 19.26
N VAL A 40 -17.78 2.76 18.57
CA VAL A 40 -18.51 4.01 18.89
C VAL A 40 -18.06 5.14 17.93
N ASP A 41 -18.91 5.77 17.11
CA ASP A 41 -20.16 6.43 17.47
C ASP A 41 -21.21 6.43 16.33
N GLU A 42 -22.45 6.21 16.73
CA GLU A 42 -23.68 6.22 15.93
C GLU A 42 -24.38 7.56 16.24
N GLN A 43 -24.36 8.51 15.30
CA GLN A 43 -25.01 9.80 15.50
C GLN A 43 -26.50 9.75 15.13
N VAL A 44 -27.28 9.79 16.20
CA VAL A 44 -28.69 10.18 16.31
C VAL A 44 -28.89 11.60 15.76
N ILE A 45 -29.86 11.79 14.86
CA ILE A 45 -30.52 13.08 14.65
C ILE A 45 -32.03 12.84 14.79
N GLU A 46 -32.57 13.39 15.87
CA GLU A 46 -33.99 13.53 16.16
C GLU A 46 -34.56 14.82 15.52
N ASP A 47 -35.84 14.71 15.19
CA ASP A 47 -36.90 15.73 15.19
C ASP A 47 -36.92 16.91 14.20
N GLY A 48 -38.01 16.91 13.42
CA GLY A 48 -38.92 18.06 13.42
C GLY A 48 -39.25 18.67 12.07
N LYS A 49 -40.47 18.39 11.59
CA LYS A 49 -41.56 19.37 11.34
C LYS A 49 -42.32 19.14 10.02
N ILE A 50 -43.46 18.48 10.15
CA ILE A 50 -44.53 18.39 9.14
C ILE A 50 -45.47 19.60 9.32
N PRO A 51 -45.76 20.41 8.29
CA PRO A 51 -46.85 21.37 8.36
C PRO A 51 -48.20 20.69 8.08
N ALA A 52 -49.16 21.04 8.93
CA ALA A 52 -50.49 20.49 9.02
C ALA A 52 -51.39 20.80 7.82
N ILE A 53 -52.25 19.83 7.52
CA ILE A 53 -53.48 19.95 6.74
C ILE A 53 -54.52 20.69 7.58
N PRO A 54 -55.35 21.55 6.96
CA PRO A 54 -56.73 21.68 7.39
C PRO A 54 -57.73 21.46 6.25
N SER A 55 -58.71 20.61 6.53
CA SER A 55 -60.02 20.48 5.86
C SER A 55 -61.08 20.48 6.98
N PRO A 56 -62.39 20.64 6.73
CA PRO A 56 -63.13 21.32 5.65
C PRO A 56 -64.27 22.22 6.19
N ASP A 57 -65.14 22.67 5.27
CA ASP A 57 -66.53 23.12 5.43
C ASP A 57 -66.78 24.63 5.64
N THR A 58 -67.39 25.28 4.63
CA THR A 58 -68.84 25.60 4.63
C THR A 58 -69.30 26.00 3.19
N LEU A 59 -70.36 25.34 2.70
CA LEU A 59 -71.18 25.57 1.46
C LEU A 59 -72.12 26.79 1.60
N PRO A 60 -73.01 27.16 0.63
CA PRO A 60 -73.02 27.07 -0.84
C PRO A 60 -73.45 28.41 -1.51
N ASP A 61 -73.88 28.33 -2.78
CA ASP A 61 -74.66 29.29 -3.59
C ASP A 61 -73.85 30.31 -4.41
N ASP A 62 -73.72 30.08 -5.72
CA ASP A 62 -74.80 30.44 -6.65
C ASP A 62 -74.49 30.00 -8.09
N LEU A 63 -75.57 29.74 -8.79
CA LEU A 63 -75.66 29.37 -10.20
C LEU A 63 -74.87 30.32 -11.11
N ASN A 64 -73.96 29.78 -11.93
CA ASN A 64 -73.86 30.28 -13.29
C ASN A 64 -73.44 29.18 -14.28
N THR A 65 -74.44 28.73 -15.03
CA THR A 65 -74.28 27.98 -16.27
C THR A 65 -73.62 28.88 -17.31
N THR A 66 -72.39 28.59 -17.69
CA THR A 66 -71.88 28.98 -19.01
C THR A 66 -71.17 27.77 -19.60
N ALA A 67 -71.82 27.19 -20.59
CA ALA A 67 -71.29 26.13 -21.42
C ALA A 67 -69.97 26.60 -22.08
N MET A 68 -68.85 26.02 -21.67
CA MET A 68 -67.65 26.00 -22.49
C MET A 68 -67.57 24.63 -23.15
N SER A 69 -67.66 24.64 -24.48
CA SER A 69 -67.47 23.50 -25.37
C SER A 69 -66.25 22.67 -24.97
N PRO A 70 -66.33 21.32 -24.98
CA PRO A 70 -65.13 20.51 -25.02
C PRO A 70 -64.50 20.70 -26.41
N ALA A 71 -63.44 21.49 -26.48
CA ALA A 71 -62.55 21.46 -27.63
C ALA A 71 -61.92 20.06 -27.67
N THR A 72 -62.27 19.30 -28.70
CA THR A 72 -61.58 18.05 -29.04
C THR A 72 -60.08 18.35 -29.23
N PRO A 73 -59.16 17.54 -28.67
CA PRO A 73 -57.73 17.75 -28.86
C PRO A 73 -57.41 17.68 -30.36
N ASN A 74 -56.71 18.69 -30.88
CA ASN A 74 -56.22 18.66 -32.25
C ASN A 74 -55.06 17.64 -32.29
N PRO A 75 -55.12 16.58 -33.12
CA PRO A 75 -54.07 15.55 -33.18
C PRO A 75 -52.67 16.13 -33.43
N ASP A 76 -52.58 17.28 -34.09
CA ASP A 76 -51.31 17.96 -34.37
C ASP A 76 -50.64 18.55 -33.11
N ASP A 77 -51.40 18.99 -32.10
CA ASP A 77 -50.87 19.51 -30.83
C ASP A 77 -50.30 18.39 -29.94
N GLU A 78 -50.92 17.21 -29.99
CA GLU A 78 -50.46 16.03 -29.25
C GLU A 78 -49.13 15.52 -29.83
N VAL A 79 -49.03 15.47 -31.16
CA VAL A 79 -47.79 15.14 -31.86
C VAL A 79 -46.69 16.15 -31.55
N LEU A 80 -46.99 17.46 -31.53
CA LEU A 80 -46.00 18.49 -31.18
C LEU A 80 -45.47 18.30 -29.76
N LYS A 81 -46.36 17.99 -28.80
CA LYS A 81 -45.99 17.75 -27.40
C LYS A 81 -45.13 16.49 -27.25
N ILE A 82 -45.42 15.44 -28.01
CA ILE A 82 -44.59 14.22 -28.04
C ILE A 82 -43.20 14.53 -28.59
N VAL A 83 -43.10 15.28 -29.70
CA VAL A 83 -41.82 15.68 -30.29
C VAL A 83 -41.03 16.57 -29.33
N GLN A 84 -41.69 17.52 -28.67
CA GLN A 84 -41.04 18.39 -27.70
C GLN A 84 -40.53 17.62 -26.48
N ASN A 85 -41.32 16.69 -25.94
CA ASN A 85 -40.92 15.85 -24.80
C ASN A 85 -39.75 14.92 -25.17
N THR A 86 -39.79 14.32 -26.36
CA THR A 86 -38.69 13.45 -26.83
C THR A 86 -37.42 14.25 -27.07
N MET A 87 -37.50 15.46 -27.61
CA MET A 87 -36.34 16.33 -27.76
C MET A 87 -35.74 16.74 -26.41
N HIS A 88 -36.56 17.07 -25.41
CA HIS A 88 -36.08 17.36 -24.06
C HIS A 88 -35.42 16.14 -23.41
N ASP A 89 -36.00 14.94 -23.57
CA ASP A 89 -35.41 13.69 -23.10
C ASP A 89 -34.05 13.41 -23.75
N LEU A 90 -33.93 13.65 -25.07
CA LEU A 90 -32.66 13.51 -25.78
C LEU A 90 -31.59 14.48 -25.29
N LEU A 91 -31.96 15.75 -25.04
CA LEU A 91 -31.05 16.74 -24.48
C LEU A 91 -30.59 16.37 -23.07
N ASP A 92 -31.49 15.93 -22.20
CA ASP A 92 -31.17 15.46 -20.85
C ASP A 92 -30.22 14.23 -20.89
N ARG A 93 -30.48 13.29 -21.80
CA ARG A 93 -29.60 12.14 -22.02
C ARG A 93 -28.23 12.54 -22.55
N MET A 94 -28.15 13.54 -23.43
CA MET A 94 -26.87 14.07 -23.90
C MET A 94 -26.05 14.68 -22.77
N VAL A 95 -26.68 15.48 -21.90
CA VAL A 95 -26.01 16.06 -20.72
C VAL A 95 -25.51 14.95 -19.79
N LYS A 96 -26.33 13.92 -19.53
CA LYS A 96 -25.92 12.76 -18.72
C LYS A 96 -24.76 11.98 -19.33
N LEU A 97 -24.72 11.84 -20.65
CA LEU A 97 -23.61 11.20 -21.34
C LEU A 97 -22.33 12.02 -21.24
N GLU A 98 -22.40 13.34 -21.38
CA GLU A 98 -21.26 14.25 -21.22
C GLU A 98 -20.69 14.15 -19.80
N THR A 99 -21.54 14.23 -18.76
CA THR A 99 -21.11 14.04 -17.37
C THR A 99 -20.51 12.65 -17.13
N CYS A 100 -21.03 11.62 -17.79
CA CYS A 100 -20.49 10.26 -17.69
C CYS A 100 -19.10 10.14 -18.32
N LEU A 101 -18.88 10.81 -19.47
CA LEU A 101 -17.57 10.85 -20.13
C LEU A 101 -16.54 11.59 -19.27
N ASP A 102 -16.89 12.73 -18.69
CA ASP A 102 -16.00 13.46 -17.78
C ASP A 102 -15.57 12.59 -16.58
N HIS A 103 -16.52 11.85 -16.01
CA HIS A 103 -16.25 10.95 -14.90
C HIS A 103 -15.39 9.73 -15.30
N LEU A 104 -15.51 9.25 -16.53
CA LEU A 104 -14.64 8.19 -17.05
C LEU A 104 -13.22 8.71 -17.31
N GLU A 105 -13.07 9.93 -17.80
CA GLU A 105 -11.78 10.58 -17.98
C GLU A 105 -11.07 10.79 -16.64
N GLU A 106 -11.79 11.26 -15.62
CA GLU A 106 -11.27 11.39 -14.25
C GLU A 106 -10.76 10.04 -13.70
N LYS A 107 -11.53 8.96 -13.89
CA LYS A 107 -11.14 7.60 -13.50
C LYS A 107 -9.91 7.11 -14.26
N GLN A 108 -9.81 7.44 -15.55
CA GLN A 108 -8.65 7.10 -16.37
C GLN A 108 -7.38 7.81 -15.88
N ASN A 109 -7.46 9.11 -15.59
CA ASN A 109 -6.34 9.88 -15.06
C ASN A 109 -5.88 9.34 -13.70
N THR A 110 -6.84 9.04 -12.82
CA THR A 110 -6.54 8.43 -11.52
C THR A 110 -5.82 7.08 -11.66
N THR A 111 -6.21 6.27 -12.65
CA THR A 111 -5.55 4.98 -12.93
C THR A 111 -4.12 5.16 -13.44
N ALA A 112 -3.88 6.19 -14.27
CA ALA A 112 -2.54 6.55 -14.73
C ALA A 112 -1.63 7.02 -13.58
N ASP A 113 -2.17 7.82 -12.66
CA ASP A 113 -1.45 8.28 -11.47
C ASP A 113 -1.06 7.12 -10.55
N PHE A 114 -1.97 6.16 -10.33
CA PHE A 114 -1.65 4.94 -9.59
C PHE A 114 -0.55 4.13 -10.28
N GLY A 115 -0.59 4.01 -11.62
CA GLY A 115 0.46 3.35 -12.38
C GLY A 115 1.83 4.01 -12.18
N ALA A 116 1.89 5.34 -12.22
CA ALA A 116 3.12 6.09 -11.96
C ALA A 116 3.64 5.90 -10.53
N ALA A 117 2.73 5.87 -9.54
CA ALA A 117 3.09 5.63 -8.15
C ALA A 117 3.67 4.23 -7.92
N ILE A 118 3.13 3.21 -8.59
CA ILE A 118 3.66 1.83 -8.54
C ILE A 118 5.07 1.78 -9.10
N LEU A 119 5.31 2.35 -10.29
CA LEU A 119 6.64 2.40 -10.89
C LEU A 119 7.66 3.13 -9.99
N GLN A 120 7.24 4.23 -9.37
CA GLN A 120 8.09 4.95 -8.42
C GLN A 120 8.40 4.11 -7.17
N LEU A 121 7.43 3.34 -6.68
CA LEU A 121 7.63 2.45 -5.54
C LEU A 121 8.60 1.31 -5.87
N GLU A 122 8.49 0.72 -7.06
CA GLU A 122 9.41 -0.31 -7.55
C GLU A 122 10.85 0.21 -7.66
N GLU A 123 11.02 1.44 -8.18
CA GLU A 123 12.33 2.09 -8.25
C GLU A 123 12.93 2.29 -6.85
N LYS A 124 12.14 2.82 -5.92
CA LYS A 124 12.54 3.03 -4.52
C LYS A 124 12.92 1.71 -3.85
N LEU A 125 12.12 0.66 -4.05
CA LEU A 125 12.40 -0.67 -3.51
C LEU A 125 13.73 -1.21 -4.05
N CYS A 126 13.96 -1.10 -5.36
CA CYS A 126 15.23 -1.51 -5.96
C CYS A 126 16.42 -0.70 -5.43
N ALA A 127 16.24 0.60 -5.19
CA ALA A 127 17.28 1.45 -4.60
C ALA A 127 17.62 1.01 -3.16
N VAL A 128 16.61 0.68 -2.35
CA VAL A 128 16.80 0.18 -0.98
C VAL A 128 17.52 -1.16 -0.98
N ILE A 129 17.11 -2.12 -1.82
CA ILE A 129 17.76 -3.43 -1.93
C ILE A 129 19.25 -3.26 -2.28
N ARG A 130 19.57 -2.47 -3.30
CA ARG A 130 20.98 -2.19 -3.67
C ARG A 130 21.78 -1.54 -2.55
N HIS A 131 21.14 -0.71 -1.74
CA HIS A 131 21.79 -0.06 -0.60
C HIS A 131 22.10 -1.07 0.51
N LEU A 132 21.18 -2.00 0.78
CA LEU A 132 21.38 -3.09 1.74
C LEU A 132 22.52 -4.01 1.29
N ASP A 133 22.55 -4.43 0.02
CA ASP A 133 23.63 -5.27 -0.52
C ASP A 133 25.02 -4.61 -0.38
N ARG A 134 25.07 -3.29 -0.60
CA ARG A 134 26.30 -2.51 -0.43
C ARG A 134 26.73 -2.47 1.04
N ILE A 135 25.80 -2.26 1.96
CA ILE A 135 26.11 -2.26 3.39
C ILE A 135 26.60 -3.64 3.81
N ASP A 136 25.89 -4.70 3.43
CA ASP A 136 26.25 -6.07 3.76
C ASP A 136 27.67 -6.40 3.29
N SER A 137 27.98 -6.11 2.02
CA SER A 137 29.33 -6.29 1.46
C SER A 137 30.40 -5.54 2.24
N ARG A 138 30.11 -4.31 2.69
CA ARG A 138 31.04 -3.50 3.50
C ARG A 138 31.22 -4.09 4.89
N VAL A 139 30.14 -4.51 5.54
CA VAL A 139 30.17 -5.16 6.85
C VAL A 139 30.98 -6.44 6.76
N MET A 140 30.71 -7.31 5.79
CA MET A 140 31.47 -8.55 5.57
C MET A 140 32.96 -8.29 5.33
N THR A 141 33.29 -7.26 4.55
CA THR A 141 34.68 -6.87 4.32
C THR A 141 35.37 -6.40 5.61
N VAL A 142 34.70 -5.57 6.40
CA VAL A 142 35.24 -5.07 7.68
C VAL A 142 35.39 -6.21 8.67
N THR A 143 34.37 -7.05 8.82
CA THR A 143 34.40 -8.23 9.70
C THR A 143 35.54 -9.16 9.33
N LYS A 144 35.73 -9.46 8.03
CA LYS A 144 36.86 -10.28 7.57
C LYS A 144 38.21 -9.66 7.92
N LYS A 145 38.38 -8.36 7.66
CA LYS A 145 39.62 -7.64 8.03
C LYS A 145 39.88 -7.66 9.53
N LEU A 146 38.83 -7.58 10.34
CA LEU A 146 38.95 -7.68 11.79
C LEU A 146 39.31 -9.10 12.20
N GLN A 147 38.71 -10.14 11.63
CA GLN A 147 39.04 -11.55 11.87
C GLN A 147 40.51 -11.86 11.55
N ASP A 148 41.09 -11.20 10.55
CA ASP A 148 42.51 -11.34 10.22
C ASP A 148 43.45 -10.62 11.23
N THR A 149 42.91 -9.96 12.26
CA THR A 149 43.73 -9.34 13.32
C THR A 149 43.99 -10.30 14.48
N PRO A 150 45.22 -10.37 15.03
CA PRO A 150 45.56 -11.27 16.14
C PRO A 150 44.75 -11.06 17.42
N SER A 151 44.13 -9.89 17.58
CA SER A 151 43.33 -9.52 18.75
C SER A 151 41.83 -9.79 18.59
N TYR A 152 41.39 -10.30 17.43
CA TYR A 152 39.98 -10.59 17.18
C TYR A 152 39.47 -11.69 18.11
N GLY A 153 38.25 -11.53 18.64
CA GLY A 153 37.63 -12.51 19.53
C GLY A 153 38.24 -12.61 20.93
N VAL A 154 39.41 -12.00 21.19
CA VAL A 154 40.12 -12.13 22.47
C VAL A 154 39.27 -11.69 23.66
N ARG A 155 38.41 -10.69 23.50
CA ARG A 155 37.49 -10.27 24.58
C ARG A 155 36.43 -11.32 24.90
N ASP A 156 36.00 -12.09 23.92
CA ASP A 156 34.89 -13.03 24.09
C ASP A 156 35.41 -14.44 24.44
N ASP A 157 36.58 -14.81 23.92
CA ASP A 157 37.14 -16.16 24.03
C ASP A 157 38.19 -16.31 25.14
N PHE A 158 38.79 -15.22 25.61
CA PHE A 158 39.85 -15.30 26.62
C PHE A 158 39.30 -15.62 28.00
N THR A 159 39.87 -16.65 28.63
CA THR A 159 39.67 -16.96 30.05
C THR A 159 41.04 -17.14 30.73
N CYS A 160 41.29 -16.44 31.83
CA CYS A 160 42.52 -16.60 32.58
C CYS A 160 42.56 -17.96 33.29
N GLY A 161 43.56 -18.79 32.99
CA GLY A 161 43.70 -20.11 33.61
C GLY A 161 43.98 -20.10 35.13
N SER A 162 44.42 -18.96 35.68
CA SER A 162 44.77 -18.84 37.10
C SER A 162 43.62 -18.31 37.97
N CYS A 163 42.88 -17.30 37.50
CA CYS A 163 41.80 -16.67 38.27
C CYS A 163 40.40 -16.82 37.67
N GLY A 164 40.29 -17.45 36.49
CA GLY A 164 39.02 -17.66 35.79
C GLY A 164 38.40 -16.39 35.19
N SER A 165 39.09 -15.25 35.23
CA SER A 165 38.55 -14.00 34.68
C SER A 165 38.35 -14.09 33.17
N GLN A 166 37.17 -13.72 32.69
CA GLN A 166 36.82 -13.75 31.27
C GLN A 166 36.95 -12.37 30.63
N GLY A 167 37.46 -12.35 29.39
CA GLY A 167 37.50 -11.16 28.52
C GLY A 167 38.45 -10.04 28.93
N PHE A 168 39.21 -10.20 30.01
CA PHE A 168 40.26 -9.26 30.43
C PHE A 168 41.62 -9.76 29.98
N ALA A 169 42.04 -9.31 28.80
CA ALA A 169 43.34 -9.64 28.22
C ALA A 169 44.03 -8.39 27.66
N ALA A 170 45.35 -8.42 27.65
CA ALA A 170 46.18 -7.41 27.01
C ALA A 170 47.26 -8.07 26.15
N ILE A 171 47.50 -7.49 24.98
CA ILE A 171 48.45 -7.96 23.98
C ILE A 171 49.56 -6.90 23.87
N PRO A 172 50.84 -7.31 23.94
CA PRO A 172 51.94 -6.40 23.68
C PRO A 172 52.04 -6.12 22.18
N LEU A 173 52.10 -4.86 21.81
CA LEU A 173 52.31 -4.39 20.44
C LEU A 173 53.69 -3.74 20.34
N LYS A 174 54.44 -4.11 19.30
CA LYS A 174 55.72 -3.50 18.97
C LYS A 174 55.67 -2.92 17.57
N CYS A 175 55.93 -1.62 17.45
CA CYS A 175 56.09 -1.01 16.14
C CYS A 175 57.38 -1.53 15.50
N THR A 176 57.28 -2.23 14.38
CA THR A 176 58.46 -2.77 13.66
C THR A 176 59.29 -1.69 12.98
N SER A 177 58.74 -0.49 12.77
CA SER A 177 59.46 0.64 12.18
C SER A 177 60.24 1.47 13.21
N CYS A 178 59.62 1.85 14.34
CA CYS A 178 60.26 2.71 15.35
C CYS A 178 60.65 1.99 16.65
N GLY A 179 60.34 0.70 16.80
CA GLY A 179 60.69 -0.11 17.95
C GLY A 179 59.89 0.15 19.23
N LYS A 180 59.01 1.17 19.26
CA LYS A 180 58.19 1.47 20.43
C LYS A 180 57.24 0.32 20.77
N GLU A 181 57.14 0.05 22.06
CA GLU A 181 56.28 -0.98 22.62
C GLU A 181 55.13 -0.36 23.41
N GLY A 182 53.97 -0.99 23.36
CA GLY A 182 52.77 -0.60 24.10
C GLY A 182 51.88 -1.80 24.37
N TRP A 183 50.94 -1.63 25.29
CA TRP A 183 49.95 -2.66 25.62
C TRP A 183 48.58 -2.24 25.12
N TRP A 184 47.88 -3.14 24.46
CA TRP A 184 46.49 -2.94 24.06
C TRP A 184 45.63 -4.05 24.62
N GLY A 185 44.52 -3.69 25.28
CA GLY A 185 43.70 -4.69 25.94
C GLY A 185 42.48 -4.12 26.64
N TRP A 186 41.75 -5.03 27.28
CA TRP A 186 40.61 -4.73 28.14
C TRP A 186 41.01 -4.94 29.59
N TRP A 187 41.05 -3.85 30.33
CA TRP A 187 41.46 -3.84 31.73
C TRP A 187 40.25 -3.90 32.66
N PRO A 188 40.34 -4.60 33.81
CA PRO A 188 39.34 -4.49 34.85
C PRO A 188 39.29 -3.06 35.40
N LYS A 189 38.11 -2.62 35.85
CA LYS A 189 37.90 -1.32 36.49
C LYS A 189 38.21 -1.37 37.97
#